data_AF-Q8VUY5-F1
#
_entry.id   AF-Q8VUY5-F1
#
_cell.length_a   1.000
_cell.length_b   1.000
_cell.length_c   1.000
_cell.angle_alpha   90.00
_cell.angle_beta   90.00
_cell.angle_gamma   90.00
#
_symmetry.space_group_name_H-M   'P 1'
#
loop_
_entity.id
_entity.type
_entity.pdbx_description
1 polymer ?
#
loop_
_entity_poly.entity_id
_entity_poly.type
_entity_poly.pdbx_seq_one_letter_code
_entity_poly.pdbx_strand_id
1 'polypeptide(L)'
;MENNIWTALITGVVLYGSKEWIRLYVDTRIANKKLNLETLYPIYTECFISVKKMIGAYRTPFTQEGTFERVNQDLLKDLNQEYQDLYLQNINYRKLLSLKQHIGLMEELKHDFNNIFSTNQVFFDYDFVSKTIECVHEYESDLSYLNNMIDFYVDNEENLNFENIFTHEYKRKVLYYERYLDSFEDQFRKRFKLGRESKISIIKRKWKRFLNKIKGRY
;
A
#
# COMPACT_ATOMS: atom_id res chain seq x y z
N MET A 1 40.09 -1.51 -60.54
CA MET A 1 40.43 -1.82 -59.13
C MET A 1 40.04 -0.70 -58.16
N GLU A 2 40.13 0.58 -58.55
CA GLU A 2 39.81 1.73 -57.67
C GLU A 2 38.34 1.83 -57.21
N ASN A 3 37.36 1.47 -58.06
CA ASN A 3 35.93 1.49 -57.67
C ASN A 3 35.58 0.54 -56.50
N ASN A 4 36.34 -0.53 -56.32
CA ASN A 4 36.12 -1.49 -55.23
C ASN A 4 36.65 -1.00 -53.88
N ILE A 5 37.64 -0.09 -53.89
CA ILE A 5 38.25 0.47 -52.67
C ILE A 5 37.33 1.57 -52.11
N TRP A 6 36.81 2.44 -52.97
CA TRP A 6 35.84 3.47 -52.56
C TRP A 6 34.53 2.88 -52.04
N THR A 7 34.00 1.86 -52.70
CA THR A 7 32.80 1.16 -52.23
C THR A 7 33.04 0.43 -50.91
N ALA A 8 34.21 -0.19 -50.70
CA ALA A 8 34.56 -0.80 -49.42
C ALA A 8 34.69 0.24 -48.29
N LEU A 9 35.30 1.40 -48.56
CA LEU A 9 35.43 2.51 -47.59
C LEU A 9 34.06 3.10 -47.21
N ILE A 10 33.20 3.38 -48.21
CA ILE A 10 31.85 3.90 -47.97
C ILE A 10 31.02 2.89 -47.17
N THR A 11 31.11 1.60 -47.50
CA THR A 11 30.41 0.53 -46.76
C THR A 11 30.91 0.44 -45.32
N GLY A 12 32.22 0.55 -45.09
CA GLY A 12 32.81 0.57 -43.75
C GLY A 12 32.35 1.75 -42.89
N VAL A 13 32.29 2.96 -43.46
CA VAL A 13 31.82 4.17 -42.77
C VAL A 13 30.32 4.07 -42.43
N VAL A 14 29.50 3.57 -43.35
CA VAL A 14 28.04 3.40 -43.12
C VAL A 14 27.77 2.36 -42.03
N LEU A 15 28.49 1.23 -42.05
CA LEU A 15 28.35 0.18 -41.02
C LEU A 15 28.79 0.69 -39.64
N TYR A 16 29.91 1.42 -39.57
CA TYR A 16 30.38 2.00 -38.31
C TYR A 16 29.40 3.05 -37.77
N GLY A 17 28.92 3.96 -38.63
CA GLY A 17 27.93 4.97 -38.26
C GLY A 17 26.61 4.36 -37.76
N SER A 18 26.13 3.31 -38.42
CA SER A 18 24.92 2.59 -38.00
C SER A 18 25.10 1.89 -36.65
N LYS A 19 26.27 1.27 -36.42
CA LYS A 19 26.61 0.63 -35.15
C LYS A 19 26.67 1.64 -34.00
N GLU A 20 27.29 2.79 -34.22
CA GLU A 20 27.41 3.83 -33.19
C GLU A 20 26.07 4.47 -32.87
N TRP A 21 25.18 4.66 -33.85
CA TRP A 21 23.80 5.08 -33.62
C TRP A 21 23.00 4.09 -32.77
N ILE A 22 23.09 2.79 -33.06
CA ILE A 22 22.44 1.74 -32.25
C ILE A 22 22.99 1.77 -30.82
N ARG A 23 24.32 1.89 -30.67
CA ARG A 23 24.97 1.97 -29.37
C ARG A 23 24.50 3.19 -28.58
N LEU A 24 24.51 4.39 -29.17
CA LEU A 24 24.03 5.62 -28.52
C LEU A 24 22.54 5.51 -28.11
N TYR A 25 21.70 4.93 -28.97
CA TYR A 25 20.30 4.69 -28.65
C TYR A 25 20.12 3.70 -27.49
N VAL A 26 20.92 2.64 -27.45
CA VAL A 26 20.91 1.66 -26.36
C VAL A 26 21.44 2.28 -25.07
N ASP A 27 22.56 2.99 -25.12
CA ASP A 27 23.22 3.61 -23.97
C ASP A 27 22.33 4.68 -23.31
N THR A 28 21.72 5.57 -24.11
CA THR A 28 20.75 6.56 -23.61
C THR A 28 19.53 5.89 -22.96
N ARG A 29 19.03 4.81 -23.54
CA ARG A 29 17.92 4.03 -22.97
C ARG A 29 18.31 3.32 -21.67
N ILE A 30 19.53 2.80 -21.57
CA ILE A 30 20.06 2.17 -20.36
C ILE A 30 20.27 3.24 -19.27
N ALA A 31 20.87 4.37 -19.59
CA ALA A 31 21.08 5.48 -18.67
C ALA A 31 19.76 6.00 -18.10
N ASN A 32 18.74 6.23 -18.95
CA ASN A 32 17.42 6.65 -18.50
C ASN A 32 16.72 5.60 -17.62
N LYS A 33 16.87 4.30 -17.93
CA LYS A 33 16.36 3.23 -17.06
C LYS A 33 17.07 3.19 -15.72
N LYS A 34 18.38 3.37 -15.72
CA LYS A 34 19.21 3.40 -14.50
C LYS A 34 18.80 4.59 -13.62
N LEU A 35 18.69 5.78 -14.20
CA LEU A 35 18.24 6.97 -13.49
C LEU A 35 16.83 6.79 -12.91
N ASN A 36 15.88 6.23 -13.68
CA ASN A 36 14.54 5.92 -13.17
C ASN A 36 14.55 4.91 -12.02
N LEU A 37 15.42 3.89 -12.07
CA LEU A 37 15.56 2.89 -11.01
C LEU A 37 16.26 3.46 -9.76
N GLU A 38 17.19 4.39 -9.92
CA GLU A 38 17.92 4.99 -8.80
C GLU A 38 17.10 6.09 -8.11
N THR A 39 16.25 6.81 -8.85
CA THR A 39 15.53 7.99 -8.33
C THR A 39 14.04 7.73 -8.10
N LEU A 40 13.33 7.18 -9.09
CA LEU A 40 11.87 7.01 -8.99
C LEU A 40 11.48 5.73 -8.23
N TYR A 41 12.24 4.65 -8.39
CA TYR A 41 11.89 3.39 -7.74
C TYR A 41 11.88 3.47 -6.21
N PRO A 42 12.85 4.14 -5.53
CA PRO A 42 12.77 4.34 -4.09
C PRO A 42 11.52 5.10 -3.66
N ILE A 43 11.17 6.19 -4.37
CA ILE A 43 9.97 7.01 -4.10
C ILE A 43 8.69 6.15 -4.15
N TYR A 44 8.52 5.39 -5.23
CA TYR A 44 7.39 4.49 -5.38
C TYR A 44 7.35 3.43 -4.27
N THR A 45 8.52 2.87 -3.92
CA THR A 45 8.67 1.85 -2.87
C THR A 45 8.31 2.38 -1.49
N GLU A 46 8.78 3.58 -1.17
CA GLU A 46 8.48 4.27 0.08
C GLU A 46 6.98 4.55 0.22
N CYS A 47 6.36 5.12 -0.82
CA CYS A 47 4.91 5.33 -0.86
C CYS A 47 4.14 4.01 -0.67
N PHE A 48 4.57 2.94 -1.34
CA PHE A 48 3.92 1.62 -1.24
C PHE A 48 4.05 0.99 0.15
N ILE A 49 5.24 1.06 0.75
CA ILE A 49 5.47 0.57 2.11
C ILE A 49 4.57 1.34 3.08
N SER A 50 4.53 2.67 2.96
CA SER A 50 3.72 3.52 3.84
C SER A 50 2.22 3.18 3.73
N VAL A 51 1.67 3.11 2.52
CA VAL A 51 0.24 2.78 2.35
C VAL A 51 -0.10 1.35 2.77
N LYS A 52 0.84 0.41 2.59
CA LYS A 52 0.67 -0.97 3.06
C LYS A 52 0.62 -1.04 4.58
N LYS A 53 1.40 -0.22 5.30
CA LYS A 53 1.31 -0.10 6.76
C LYS A 53 -0.04 0.46 7.18
N MET A 54 -0.47 1.57 6.57
CA MET A 54 -1.77 2.21 6.83
C MET A 54 -2.95 1.24 6.65
N ILE A 55 -2.98 0.52 5.53
CA ILE A 55 -4.03 -0.48 5.25
C ILE A 55 -3.87 -1.72 6.13
N GLY A 56 -2.64 -2.10 6.46
CA GLY A 56 -2.36 -3.16 7.43
C GLY A 56 -2.94 -2.88 8.81
N ALA A 57 -2.78 -1.65 9.30
CA ALA A 57 -3.34 -1.20 10.57
C ALA A 57 -4.88 -1.31 10.56
N TYR A 58 -5.54 -0.81 9.52
CA TYR A 58 -7.00 -0.92 9.35
C TYR A 58 -7.53 -2.35 9.44
N ARG A 59 -6.73 -3.32 8.98
CA ARG A 59 -7.11 -4.73 8.92
C ARG A 59 -6.85 -5.49 10.23
N THR A 60 -6.04 -4.94 11.15
CA THR A 60 -5.66 -5.55 12.43
C THR A 60 -6.84 -6.17 13.20
N PRO A 61 -8.01 -5.51 13.32
CA PRO A 61 -9.16 -6.07 14.03
C PRO A 61 -9.65 -7.43 13.49
N PHE A 62 -9.34 -7.76 12.23
CA PHE A 62 -9.83 -8.97 11.56
C PHE A 62 -8.75 -10.04 11.36
N THR A 63 -7.47 -9.67 11.48
CA THR A 63 -6.35 -10.59 11.25
C THR A 63 -5.72 -11.07 12.55
N GLN A 64 -5.92 -10.34 13.65
CA GLN A 64 -5.36 -10.66 14.95
C GLN A 64 -6.47 -10.63 16.00
N GLU A 65 -7.18 -11.76 16.13
CA GLU A 65 -8.24 -11.90 17.12
C GLU A 65 -7.70 -11.70 18.55
N GLY A 66 -8.45 -10.92 19.32
CA GLY A 66 -8.13 -10.59 20.70
C GLY A 66 -6.96 -9.61 20.90
N THR A 67 -6.49 -8.93 19.85
CA THR A 67 -5.43 -7.91 19.99
C THR A 67 -5.79 -6.83 21.01
N PHE A 68 -7.05 -6.37 21.03
CA PHE A 68 -7.50 -5.33 21.96
C PHE A 68 -7.81 -5.84 23.38
N GLU A 69 -7.81 -7.16 23.58
CA GLU A 69 -8.07 -7.80 24.87
C GLU A 69 -6.80 -8.10 25.65
N ARG A 70 -5.66 -8.12 24.95
CA ARG A 70 -4.37 -8.45 25.55
C ARG A 70 -3.80 -7.26 26.30
N VAL A 71 -3.08 -7.55 27.38
CA VAL A 71 -2.31 -6.53 28.10
C VAL A 71 -1.19 -6.05 27.19
N ASN A 72 -1.30 -4.81 26.72
CA ASN A 72 -0.17 -4.09 26.16
C ASN A 72 0.69 -3.52 27.31
N GLN A 73 1.94 -3.99 27.41
CA GLN A 73 2.90 -3.57 28.44
C GLN A 73 3.36 -2.13 28.28
N ASP A 74 3.38 -1.61 27.05
CA ASP A 74 3.81 -0.24 26.80
C ASP A 74 2.70 0.74 27.22
N LEU A 75 1.43 0.45 26.88
CA LEU A 75 0.29 1.19 27.43
C LEU A 75 0.24 1.17 28.95
N LEU A 76 0.53 0.01 29.56
CA LEU A 76 0.48 -0.14 31.01
C LEU A 76 1.48 0.80 31.71
N LYS A 77 2.68 0.99 31.15
CA LYS A 77 3.72 1.87 31.71
C LYS A 77 3.35 3.35 31.65
N ASP A 78 2.55 3.74 30.67
CA ASP A 78 2.13 5.13 30.47
C ASP A 78 0.97 5.55 31.40
N LEU A 79 0.33 4.58 32.08
CA LEU A 79 -0.77 4.81 33.01
C LEU A 79 -0.27 5.05 34.44
N ASN A 80 -1.01 5.85 35.21
CA ASN A 80 -0.81 5.95 36.65
C ASN A 80 -1.29 4.67 37.37
N GLN A 81 -0.95 4.53 38.65
CA GLN A 81 -1.19 3.29 39.40
C GLN A 81 -2.69 2.91 39.51
N GLU A 82 -3.57 3.90 39.65
CA GLU A 82 -5.02 3.69 39.68
C GLU A 82 -5.57 3.15 38.34
N TYR A 83 -5.16 3.74 37.22
CA TYR A 83 -5.59 3.31 35.89
C TYR A 83 -4.91 2.01 35.44
N GLN A 84 -3.72 1.69 35.97
CA GLN A 84 -3.08 0.38 35.76
C GLN A 84 -3.93 -0.74 36.32
N ASP A 85 -4.40 -0.61 37.57
CA ASP A 85 -5.25 -1.60 38.20
C ASP A 85 -6.58 -1.76 37.42
N LEU A 86 -7.20 -0.65 37.02
CA LEU A 86 -8.41 -0.68 36.19
C LEU A 86 -8.17 -1.37 34.83
N TYR A 87 -7.05 -1.10 34.17
CA TYR A 87 -6.66 -1.72 32.91
C TYR A 87 -6.40 -3.23 33.02
N LEU A 88 -5.83 -3.68 34.14
CA LEU A 88 -5.58 -5.09 34.39
C LEU A 88 -6.86 -5.85 34.76
N GLN A 89 -7.77 -5.23 35.52
CA GLN A 89 -8.95 -5.88 36.07
C GLN A 89 -10.20 -5.78 35.17
N ASN A 90 -10.34 -4.72 34.37
CA ASN A 90 -11.51 -4.47 33.54
C ASN A 90 -11.21 -4.70 32.04
N ILE A 91 -11.79 -5.75 31.45
CA ILE A 91 -11.60 -6.09 30.04
C ILE A 91 -12.16 -5.03 29.08
N ASN A 92 -13.29 -4.40 29.42
CA ASN A 92 -13.93 -3.40 28.56
C ASN A 92 -13.10 -2.11 28.52
N TYR A 93 -12.59 -1.67 29.68
CA TYR A 93 -11.68 -0.53 29.75
C TYR A 93 -10.39 -0.78 28.95
N ARG A 94 -9.82 -1.99 29.07
CA ARG A 94 -8.64 -2.41 28.30
C ARG A 94 -8.88 -2.39 26.79
N LYS A 95 -10.03 -2.93 26.35
CA LYS A 95 -10.46 -2.93 24.95
C LYS A 95 -10.58 -1.51 24.41
N LEU A 96 -11.26 -0.62 25.14
CA LEU A 96 -11.46 0.77 24.75
C LEU A 96 -10.13 1.52 24.62
N LEU A 97 -9.26 1.40 25.63
CA LEU A 97 -7.96 2.07 25.63
C LEU A 97 -7.05 1.55 24.51
N SER A 98 -7.04 0.23 24.29
CA SER A 98 -6.28 -0.39 23.20
C SER A 98 -6.80 0.04 21.82
N LEU A 99 -8.12 0.17 21.67
CA LEU A 99 -8.72 0.68 20.44
C LEU A 99 -8.35 2.15 20.22
N LYS A 100 -8.42 2.99 21.25
CA LYS A 100 -8.02 4.40 21.18
C LYS A 100 -6.57 4.56 20.73
N GLN A 101 -5.66 3.78 21.32
CA GLN A 101 -4.26 3.77 20.90
C GLN A 101 -4.11 3.33 19.43
N HIS A 102 -4.86 2.31 19.02
CA HIS A 102 -4.81 1.81 17.66
C HIS A 102 -5.32 2.80 16.62
N ILE A 103 -6.39 3.55 16.95
CA ILE A 103 -6.86 4.65 16.09
C ILE A 103 -5.78 5.72 15.96
N GLY A 104 -5.11 6.10 17.06
CA GLY A 104 -3.98 7.03 17.01
C GLY A 104 -2.85 6.55 16.08
N LEU A 105 -2.51 5.25 16.12
CA LEU A 105 -1.56 4.66 15.18
C LEU A 105 -2.07 4.73 13.72
N MET A 106 -3.36 4.49 13.48
CA MET A 106 -3.95 4.59 12.14
C MET A 106 -3.91 6.03 11.62
N GLU A 107 -4.17 7.03 12.48
CA GLU A 107 -4.07 8.46 12.16
C GLU A 107 -2.65 8.86 11.77
N GLU A 108 -1.65 8.43 12.56
CA GLU A 108 -0.23 8.66 12.29
C GLU A 108 0.18 8.06 10.94
N LEU A 109 -0.15 6.78 10.70
CA LEU A 109 0.17 6.11 9.44
C LEU A 109 -0.52 6.74 8.23
N LYS A 110 -1.76 7.22 8.39
CA LYS A 110 -2.47 7.98 7.35
C LYS A 110 -1.73 9.28 7.05
N HIS A 111 -1.35 10.02 8.09
CA HIS A 111 -0.64 11.29 7.95
C HIS A 111 0.71 11.10 7.24
N ASP A 112 1.50 10.12 7.68
CA ASP A 112 2.78 9.75 7.07
C ASP A 112 2.61 9.40 5.58
N PHE A 113 1.64 8.54 5.26
CA PHE A 113 1.36 8.18 3.88
C PHE A 113 0.96 9.40 3.06
N ASN A 114 0.06 10.24 3.56
CA ASN A 114 -0.40 11.42 2.86
C ASN A 114 0.74 12.42 2.60
N ASN A 115 1.64 12.62 3.56
CA ASN A 115 2.80 13.50 3.41
C ASN A 115 3.79 12.97 2.36
N ILE A 116 4.15 11.69 2.47
CA ILE A 116 5.06 11.03 1.52
C ILE A 116 4.44 11.07 0.11
N PHE A 117 3.15 10.76 -0.02
CA PHE A 117 2.47 10.73 -1.31
C PHE A 117 2.33 12.14 -1.91
N SER A 118 1.86 13.12 -1.13
CA SER A 118 1.64 14.51 -1.61
C SER A 118 2.94 15.15 -2.10
N THR A 119 4.05 14.90 -1.42
CA THR A 119 5.39 15.38 -1.84
C THR A 119 5.81 14.78 -3.19
N ASN A 120 5.38 13.55 -3.46
CA ASN A 120 5.81 12.76 -4.60
C ASN A 120 4.73 12.59 -5.69
N GLN A 121 3.56 13.22 -5.55
CA GLN A 121 2.40 12.98 -6.41
C GLN A 121 2.69 13.26 -7.89
N VAL A 122 3.61 14.18 -8.19
CA VAL A 122 4.05 14.55 -9.54
C VAL A 122 4.64 13.36 -10.32
N PHE A 123 5.10 12.33 -9.62
CA PHE A 123 5.68 11.15 -10.25
C PHE A 123 4.64 10.11 -10.65
N PHE A 124 3.37 10.26 -10.23
CA PHE A 124 2.29 9.32 -10.46
C PHE A 124 1.32 9.79 -11.56
N ASP A 125 0.60 8.84 -12.16
CA ASP A 125 -0.45 9.16 -13.14
C ASP A 125 -1.63 9.88 -12.47
N TYR A 126 -2.24 10.84 -13.15
CA TYR A 126 -3.36 11.64 -12.63
C TYR A 126 -4.53 10.79 -12.10
N ASP A 127 -4.97 9.78 -12.87
CA ASP A 127 -6.04 8.87 -12.45
C ASP A 127 -5.70 8.11 -11.17
N PHE A 128 -4.40 7.84 -10.94
CA PHE A 128 -3.95 7.20 -9.72
C PHE A 128 -3.96 8.17 -8.55
N VAL A 129 -3.48 9.40 -8.75
CA VAL A 129 -3.53 10.47 -7.75
C VAL A 129 -4.97 10.70 -7.28
N SER A 130 -5.94 10.81 -8.20
CA SER A 130 -7.36 10.96 -7.84
C SER A 130 -7.86 9.80 -6.96
N LYS A 131 -7.56 8.55 -7.36
CA LYS A 131 -7.93 7.36 -6.57
C LYS A 131 -7.26 7.32 -5.20
N THR A 132 -6.01 7.81 -5.10
CA THR A 132 -5.30 7.89 -3.83
C THR A 132 -5.97 8.91 -2.90
N ILE A 133 -6.36 10.07 -3.41
CA ILE A 133 -7.09 11.09 -2.64
C ILE A 133 -8.41 10.52 -2.13
N GLU A 134 -9.19 9.86 -2.99
CA GLU A 134 -10.42 9.17 -2.60
C GLU A 134 -10.18 8.12 -1.50
N CYS A 135 -9.14 7.30 -1.65
CA CYS A 135 -8.78 6.28 -0.66
C CYS A 135 -8.40 6.89 0.70
N VAL A 136 -7.66 8.01 0.71
CA VAL A 136 -7.28 8.71 1.94
C VAL A 136 -8.50 9.33 2.61
N HIS A 137 -9.42 9.90 1.82
CA HIS A 137 -10.64 10.49 2.33
C HIS A 137 -11.60 9.44 2.94
N GLU A 138 -11.76 8.29 2.28
CA GLU A 138 -12.52 7.16 2.85
C GLU A 138 -11.90 6.67 4.16
N TYR A 139 -10.57 6.58 4.23
CA TYR A 139 -9.87 6.18 5.46
C TYR A 139 -10.09 7.18 6.59
N GLU A 140 -10.10 8.47 6.28
CA GLU A 140 -10.40 9.53 7.24
C GLU A 140 -11.85 9.50 7.74
N SER A 141 -12.80 9.18 6.86
CA SER A 141 -14.18 8.92 7.27
C SER A 141 -14.29 7.73 8.21
N ASP A 142 -13.56 6.65 7.94
CA ASP A 142 -13.55 5.45 8.78
C ASP A 142 -12.92 5.74 10.16
N LEU A 143 -11.84 6.53 10.22
CA LEU A 143 -11.25 7.02 11.48
C LEU A 143 -12.24 7.85 12.29
N SER A 144 -12.92 8.79 11.62
CA SER A 144 -13.93 9.64 12.26
C SER A 144 -15.07 8.81 12.85
N TYR A 145 -15.52 7.79 12.10
CA TYR A 145 -16.50 6.82 12.59
C TYR A 145 -16.01 6.10 13.85
N LEU A 146 -14.77 5.58 13.85
CA LEU A 146 -14.23 4.87 15.01
C LEU A 146 -14.07 5.78 16.25
N ASN A 147 -13.63 7.01 16.06
CA ASN A 147 -13.54 8.00 17.14
C ASN A 147 -14.93 8.30 17.73
N ASN A 148 -15.94 8.53 16.88
CA ASN A 148 -17.32 8.73 17.34
C ASN A 148 -17.86 7.52 18.12
N MET A 149 -17.49 6.30 17.72
CA MET A 149 -17.88 5.09 18.46
C MET A 149 -17.21 5.03 19.83
N ILE A 150 -15.93 5.41 19.95
CA ILE A 150 -15.25 5.51 21.25
C ILE A 150 -15.96 6.51 22.15
N ASP A 151 -16.23 7.71 21.65
CA ASP A 151 -16.86 8.77 22.43
C ASP A 151 -18.25 8.34 22.93
N PHE A 152 -19.05 7.69 22.06
CA PHE A 152 -20.33 7.11 22.45
C PHE A 152 -20.21 6.11 23.61
N TYR A 153 -19.20 5.24 23.61
CA TYR A 153 -19.01 4.26 24.69
C TYR A 153 -18.46 4.87 25.98
N VAL A 154 -17.66 5.94 25.87
CA VAL A 154 -17.21 6.71 27.04
C VAL A 154 -18.41 7.39 27.71
N ASP A 155 -19.30 7.99 26.92
CA ASP A 155 -20.40 8.81 27.44
C ASP A 155 -21.56 7.99 28.03
N ASN A 156 -21.83 6.78 27.52
CA ASN A 156 -23.01 6.01 27.89
C ASN A 156 -22.76 4.91 28.95
N GLU A 157 -21.52 4.74 29.44
CA GLU A 157 -21.12 3.67 30.39
C GLU A 157 -21.62 2.25 30.00
N GLU A 158 -21.96 2.04 28.73
CA GLU A 158 -22.58 0.80 28.29
C GLU A 158 -21.58 -0.35 28.29
N ASN A 159 -22.09 -1.58 28.46
CA ASN A 159 -21.33 -2.78 28.18
C ASN A 159 -20.88 -2.76 26.71
N LEU A 160 -19.61 -2.43 26.54
CA LEU A 160 -18.97 -2.20 25.27
C LEU A 160 -19.05 -3.46 24.41
N ASN A 161 -20.04 -3.52 23.52
CA ASN A 161 -20.13 -4.60 22.54
C ASN A 161 -19.13 -4.31 21.42
N PHE A 162 -17.88 -4.68 21.68
CA PHE A 162 -16.75 -4.47 20.79
C PHE A 162 -16.97 -5.06 19.38
N GLU A 163 -17.83 -6.08 19.25
CA GLU A 163 -18.18 -6.67 17.96
C GLU A 163 -19.00 -5.71 17.07
N ASN A 164 -19.73 -4.78 17.68
CA ASN A 164 -20.57 -3.81 16.96
C ASN A 164 -19.78 -2.61 16.44
N ILE A 165 -18.60 -2.33 17.00
CA ILE A 165 -17.72 -1.24 16.52
C ILE A 165 -17.34 -1.49 15.06
N PHE A 166 -16.98 -2.73 14.74
CA PHE A 166 -16.58 -3.12 13.38
C PHE A 166 -17.77 -3.68 12.59
N THR A 167 -18.59 -2.76 12.09
CA THR A 167 -19.78 -3.07 11.29
C THR A 167 -19.47 -3.91 10.05
N HIS A 168 -20.53 -4.49 9.46
CA HIS A 168 -20.39 -5.18 8.18
C HIS A 168 -19.82 -4.24 7.09
N GLU A 169 -20.20 -2.97 7.09
CA GLU A 169 -19.68 -2.00 6.12
C GLU A 169 -18.17 -1.80 6.27
N TYR A 170 -17.70 -1.55 7.50
CA TYR A 170 -16.27 -1.43 7.81
C TYR A 170 -15.49 -2.67 7.34
N LYS A 171 -16.03 -3.87 7.61
CA LYS A 171 -15.46 -5.15 7.14
C LYS A 171 -15.38 -5.25 5.62
N ARG A 172 -16.40 -4.77 4.89
CA ARG A 172 -16.40 -4.80 3.40
C ARG A 172 -15.34 -3.88 2.82
N LYS A 173 -15.06 -2.74 3.46
CA LYS A 173 -14.04 -1.79 3.01
C LYS A 173 -12.61 -2.34 3.08
N VAL A 174 -12.35 -3.40 3.86
CA VAL A 174 -11.06 -4.14 3.79
C VAL A 174 -10.72 -4.54 2.35
N LEU A 175 -11.70 -5.07 1.62
CA LEU A 175 -11.50 -5.47 0.22
C LEU A 175 -11.30 -4.27 -0.71
N TYR A 176 -11.91 -3.12 -0.39
CA TYR A 176 -11.69 -1.87 -1.12
C TYR A 176 -10.21 -1.43 -0.98
N TYR A 177 -9.69 -1.39 0.25
CA TYR A 177 -8.30 -1.03 0.50
C TYR A 177 -7.31 -2.05 -0.10
N GLU A 178 -7.60 -3.35 -0.05
CA GLU A 178 -6.78 -4.36 -0.72
C GLU A 178 -6.73 -4.16 -2.25
N ARG A 179 -7.86 -3.83 -2.88
CA ARG A 179 -7.90 -3.51 -4.32
C ARG A 179 -7.17 -2.22 -4.66
N TYR A 180 -7.12 -1.28 -3.72
CA TYR A 180 -6.31 -0.08 -3.88
C TYR A 180 -4.80 -0.44 -3.88
N LEU A 181 -4.35 -1.36 -3.03
CA LEU A 181 -2.96 -1.88 -3.08
C LEU A 181 -2.63 -2.53 -4.43
N ASP A 182 -3.55 -3.31 -5.00
CA ASP A 182 -3.38 -3.88 -6.35
C ASP A 182 -3.20 -2.77 -7.41
N SER A 183 -3.90 -1.64 -7.25
CA SER A 183 -3.77 -0.48 -8.16
C SER A 183 -2.39 0.19 -8.03
N PHE A 184 -1.81 0.19 -6.84
CA PHE A 184 -0.44 0.64 -6.58
C PHE A 184 0.57 -0.26 -7.29
N GLU A 185 0.43 -1.59 -7.17
CA GLU A 185 1.30 -2.54 -7.88
C GLU A 185 1.21 -2.37 -9.41
N ASP A 186 0.00 -2.13 -9.93
CA ASP A 186 -0.19 -1.88 -11.36
C ASP A 186 0.49 -0.58 -11.83
N GLN A 187 0.55 0.45 -10.98
CA GLN A 187 1.35 1.65 -11.24
C GLN A 187 2.84 1.33 -11.35
N PHE A 188 3.40 0.53 -10.43
CA PHE A 188 4.79 0.06 -10.53
C PHE A 188 5.06 -0.70 -11.83
N ARG A 189 4.18 -1.63 -12.18
CA ARG A 189 4.33 -2.45 -13.39
C ARG A 189 4.35 -1.59 -14.64
N LYS A 190 3.43 -0.62 -14.73
CA LYS A 190 3.36 0.33 -15.85
C LYS A 190 4.62 1.19 -15.94
N ARG A 191 5.03 1.80 -14.83
CA ARG A 191 6.14 2.76 -14.80
C ARG A 191 7.50 2.12 -15.06
N PHE A 192 7.78 0.99 -14.41
CA PHE A 192 9.09 0.33 -14.49
C PHE A 192 9.15 -0.78 -15.55
N LYS A 193 8.03 -1.05 -16.24
CA LYS A 193 7.92 -2.14 -17.21
C LYS A 193 8.33 -3.50 -16.62
N LEU A 194 8.11 -3.67 -15.31
CA LEU A 194 8.38 -4.91 -14.57
C LEU A 194 7.37 -5.95 -15.03
N GLY A 195 7.86 -6.99 -15.72
CA GLY A 195 7.10 -8.17 -16.14
C GLY A 195 5.80 -7.87 -16.90
N ARG A 196 5.85 -7.86 -18.24
CA ARG A 196 4.68 -8.26 -19.03
C ARG A 196 4.46 -9.74 -18.79
N GLU A 197 3.87 -10.08 -17.66
CA GLU A 197 3.05 -11.27 -17.61
C GLU A 197 1.90 -11.03 -18.58
N SER A 198 1.91 -11.75 -19.70
CA SER A 198 0.91 -11.56 -20.74
C SER A 198 -0.48 -11.63 -20.10
N LYS A 199 -1.45 -10.85 -20.58
CA LYS A 199 -2.84 -10.86 -20.05
C LYS A 199 -3.37 -12.28 -19.84
N ILE A 200 -2.90 -13.23 -20.67
CA ILE A 200 -3.15 -14.67 -20.58
C ILE A 200 -2.68 -15.28 -19.25
N SER A 201 -1.49 -14.95 -18.76
CA SER A 201 -0.95 -15.45 -17.48
C SER A 201 -1.68 -14.89 -16.25
N ILE A 202 -2.12 -13.63 -16.29
CA ILE A 202 -2.97 -13.02 -15.25
C ILE A 202 -4.35 -13.70 -15.24
N ILE A 203 -4.95 -13.91 -16.41
CA ILE A 203 -6.22 -14.64 -16.56
C ILE A 203 -6.06 -16.09 -16.06
N LYS A 204 -4.97 -16.77 -16.42
CA LYS A 204 -4.67 -18.14 -16.01
C LYS A 204 -4.46 -18.24 -14.48
N ARG A 205 -3.88 -17.23 -13.85
CA ARG A 205 -3.68 -17.17 -12.39
C ARG A 205 -4.98 -16.84 -11.65
N LYS A 206 -5.81 -15.93 -12.17
CA LYS A 206 -7.17 -15.68 -11.65
C LYS A 206 -8.05 -16.94 -11.77
N TRP A 207 -8.01 -17.64 -12.91
CA TRP A 207 -8.67 -18.92 -13.12
C TRP A 207 -8.13 -20.03 -12.19
N LYS A 208 -6.81 -20.12 -11.99
CA LYS A 208 -6.21 -21.10 -11.06
C LYS A 208 -6.63 -20.85 -9.60
N ARG A 209 -6.69 -19.58 -9.17
CA ARG A 209 -7.21 -19.21 -7.83
C ARG A 209 -8.69 -19.54 -7.69
N PHE A 210 -9.49 -19.29 -8.73
CA PHE A 210 -10.91 -19.62 -8.77
C PHE A 210 -11.15 -21.15 -8.70
N LEU A 211 -10.43 -21.92 -9.51
CA LEU A 211 -10.51 -23.39 -9.52
C LEU A 211 -10.04 -24.02 -8.21
N ASN A 212 -8.99 -23.48 -7.57
CA ASN A 212 -8.55 -23.95 -6.26
C ASN A 212 -9.58 -23.64 -5.16
N LYS A 213 -10.33 -22.54 -5.27
CA LYS A 213 -11.42 -22.19 -4.35
C LYS A 213 -12.65 -23.11 -4.52
N ILE A 214 -12.84 -23.66 -5.71
CA ILE A 214 -13.88 -24.67 -6.00
C ILE A 214 -13.43 -26.05 -5.53
N LYS A 215 -12.15 -26.40 -5.70
CA LYS A 215 -11.60 -27.71 -5.28
C LYS A 215 -11.41 -27.85 -3.77
N GLY A 216 -11.29 -26.75 -3.02
CA GLY A 216 -11.20 -26.77 -1.55
C GLY A 216 -12.54 -26.74 -0.82
N ARG A 217 -13.65 -27.08 -1.49
CA ARG A 217 -15.02 -27.09 -0.95
C ARG A 217 -15.72 -28.47 -1.06
N TYR A 218 -14.95 -29.54 -1.18
CA TYR A 218 -15.39 -30.91 -0.96
C TYR A 218 -14.41 -31.61 -0.04
#